data_AF-A0A1F9D5C1-F1
#
_entry.id   AF-A0A1F9D5C1-F1
#
_cell.length_a   1.000
_cell.length_b   1.000
_cell.length_c   1.000
_cell.angle_alpha   90.00
_cell.angle_beta   90.00
_cell.angle_gamma   90.00
#
_symmetry.space_group_name_H-M   'P 1'
#
loop_
_entity.id
_entity.type
_entity.pdbx_description
1 polymer ?
#
loop_
_entity_poly.entity_id
_entity_poly.type
_entity_poly.pdbx_seq_one_letter_code
_entity_poly.pdbx_strand_id
1 'polypeptide(L)' 'MKVFAIGVKENGGQASSWSSQHGLTYPVDLDPDGGIYKNFGTGSVPYHVVIDRDFRISLSQEDFEKDLLIKAIQDALREA' A
#
# COMPACT_ATOMS: atom_id res chain seq x y z
N MET A 1 -7.35 1.02 -11.99
CA MET A 1 -6.41 0.82 -10.86
C MET A 1 -7.10 1.25 -9.58
N LYS A 2 -6.97 0.48 -8.51
CA LYS A 2 -7.42 0.89 -7.16
C LYS A 2 -6.18 1.03 -6.28
N VAL A 3 -6.22 2.00 -5.36
CA VAL A 3 -5.14 2.26 -4.40
C VAL A 3 -5.77 2.33 -3.03
N PHE A 4 -5.14 1.69 -2.06
CA PHE A 4 -5.50 1.71 -0.65
C PHE A 4 -4.22 1.91 0.15
N ALA A 5 -4.27 2.72 1.20
CA ALA A 5 -3.26 2.71 2.24
C ALA A 5 -3.76 1.89 3.43
N ILE A 6 -2.84 1.24 4.13
CA ILE A 6 -3.15 0.41 5.31
C ILE A 6 -2.46 1.03 6.52
N GLY A 7 -3.25 1.55 7.45
CA GLY A 7 -2.80 2.10 8.73
C GLY A 7 -2.52 0.99 9.73
N VAL A 8 -1.31 0.43 9.70
CA VAL A 8 -0.90 -0.71 10.54
C VAL A 8 -0.70 -0.26 11.98
N LYS A 9 -1.47 -0.86 12.90
CA LYS A 9 -1.52 -0.46 14.33
C LYS A 9 -1.93 1.00 14.55
N GLU A 10 -2.59 1.61 13.57
CA GLU A 10 -3.15 2.96 13.67
C GLU A 10 -4.65 2.91 14.02
N ASN A 11 -5.15 3.98 14.65
CA ASN A 11 -6.57 4.20 14.83
C ASN A 11 -7.15 5.21 13.82
N GLY A 12 -8.48 5.30 13.76
CA GLY A 12 -9.18 6.16 12.80
C GLY A 12 -8.84 7.65 12.91
N GLY A 13 -8.53 8.15 14.11
CA GLY A 13 -8.12 9.55 14.30
C GLY A 13 -6.74 9.83 13.69
N GLN A 14 -5.78 8.91 13.88
CA GLN A 14 -4.44 9.00 13.30
C GLN A 14 -4.50 8.95 11.77
N ALA A 15 -5.21 7.96 11.22
CA ALA A 15 -5.40 7.81 9.78
C ALA A 15 -6.06 9.04 9.16
N SER A 16 -7.17 9.53 9.74
CA SER A 16 -7.88 10.73 9.25
C SER A 16 -7.02 11.98 9.30
N SER A 17 -6.21 12.15 10.36
CA SER A 17 -5.28 13.27 10.49
C SER A 17 -4.22 13.24 9.39
N TRP A 18 -3.60 12.07 9.17
CA TRP A 18 -2.59 11.88 8.13
C TRP A 18 -3.16 12.10 6.72
N SER A 19 -4.34 11.54 6.42
CA SER A 19 -5.01 11.75 5.13
C SER A 19 -5.27 13.22 4.85
N SER A 20 -5.73 13.96 5.86
CA SER A 20 -6.04 15.39 5.73
C SER A 20 -4.77 16.23 5.57
N GLN A 21 -3.73 15.94 6.37
CA GLN A 21 -2.46 16.66 6.34
C GLN A 21 -1.74 16.53 4.98
N HIS A 22 -1.83 15.36 4.35
CA HIS A 22 -1.13 15.07 3.09
C HIS A 22 -2.04 15.10 1.85
N GLY A 23 -3.32 15.46 2.00
CA GLY A 23 -4.25 15.60 0.88
C GLY A 23 -4.46 14.31 0.08
N LEU A 24 -4.53 13.17 0.77
CA LEU A 24 -4.67 11.87 0.11
C LEU A 24 -6.02 11.76 -0.58
N THR A 25 -6.01 11.21 -1.80
CA THR A 25 -7.21 11.03 -2.63
C THR A 25 -7.71 9.59 -2.66
N TYR A 26 -7.02 8.68 -1.98
CA TYR A 26 -7.35 7.27 -1.83
C TYR A 26 -7.65 6.93 -0.36
N PRO A 27 -8.47 5.90 -0.10
CA PRO A 27 -8.82 5.50 1.27
C PRO A 27 -7.61 5.00 2.07
N VAL A 28 -7.68 5.22 3.39
CA VAL A 28 -6.79 4.60 4.38
C VAL A 28 -7.63 3.65 5.22
N ASP A 29 -7.42 2.36 5.03
CA ASP A 29 -8.06 1.31 5.83
C ASP A 29 -7.24 1.02 7.09
N LEU A 30 -7.91 0.65 8.18
CA LEU A 30 -7.27 0.41 9.47
C LEU A 30 -6.90 -1.07 9.63
N ASP A 31 -5.67 -1.32 10.09
CA ASP A 31 -5.16 -2.66 10.41
C ASP A 31 -4.65 -2.70 11.85
N PRO A 32 -5.54 -2.59 12.85
CA PRO A 32 -5.16 -2.36 14.25
C PRO A 32 -4.39 -3.53 14.88
N ASP A 33 -4.60 -4.77 14.42
CA ASP A 33 -3.89 -5.97 14.87
C ASP A 33 -2.70 -6.37 13.98
N GLY A 34 -2.49 -5.63 12.89
CA GLY A 34 -1.46 -5.87 11.89
C GLY A 34 -1.72 -7.12 11.04
N GLY A 35 -2.94 -7.67 11.04
CA GLY A 35 -3.30 -8.89 10.32
C GLY A 35 -3.14 -8.75 8.81
N ILE A 36 -3.53 -7.60 8.24
CA ILE A 36 -3.34 -7.32 6.81
C ILE A 36 -1.84 -7.21 6.52
N TYR A 37 -1.10 -6.39 7.26
CA TYR A 37 0.33 -6.20 7.05
C TYR A 37 1.11 -7.52 7.09
N LYS A 38 0.83 -8.41 8.05
CA LYS A 38 1.49 -9.72 8.17
C LYS A 38 1.30 -10.63 6.96
N ASN A 39 0.21 -10.46 6.20
CA ASN A 39 -0.07 -11.27 5.01
C ASN A 39 0.66 -10.76 3.75
N PHE A 40 1.05 -9.48 3.73
CA PHE A 40 1.50 -8.80 2.51
C PHE A 40 2.89 -8.20 2.60
N GLY A 41 3.39 -7.97 3.81
CA GLY A 41 4.68 -7.37 4.06
C GLY A 41 5.40 -7.97 5.25
N THR A 42 6.66 -7.58 5.38
CA THR A 42 7.57 -7.98 6.44
C THR A 42 8.43 -6.78 6.84
N GLY A 43 8.94 -6.76 8.06
CA GLY A 43 9.86 -5.70 8.50
C GLY A 43 9.15 -4.42 8.90
N SER A 44 9.55 -3.30 8.31
CA SER A 44 9.14 -1.94 8.71
C SER A 44 8.23 -1.24 7.69
N VAL A 45 7.56 -0.18 8.15
CA VAL A 45 6.82 0.75 7.28
C VAL A 45 7.73 1.94 6.94
N PRO A 46 7.61 2.56 5.75
CA PRO A 46 6.62 2.31 4.70
C PRO A 46 6.85 1.00 3.94
N TYR A 47 5.76 0.38 3.48
CA TYR A 47 5.77 -0.87 2.72
C TYR A 47 4.83 -0.75 1.52
N HIS A 48 5.25 -1.25 0.37
CA HIS A 48 4.51 -1.15 -0.88
C HIS A 48 4.25 -2.52 -1.47
N VAL A 49 2.99 -2.76 -1.87
CA VAL A 49 2.57 -3.98 -2.56
C VAL A 49 1.83 -3.60 -3.83
N VAL A 50 2.22 -4.22 -4.95
CA VAL A 50 1.51 -4.13 -6.23
C VAL A 50 0.95 -5.51 -6.54
N ILE A 51 -0.36 -5.54 -6.79
CA ILE A 51 -1.08 -6.74 -7.19
C ILE A 51 -1.52 -6.54 -8.65
N ASP A 52 -1.19 -7.49 -9.52
CA ASP A 52 -1.55 -7.47 -10.93
C ASP A 52 -3.01 -7.89 -11.18
N ARG A 53 -3.41 -7.97 -12.46
CA ARG A 53 -4.78 -8.31 -12.86
C ARG A 53 -5.13 -9.79 -12.66
N ASP A 54 -4.12 -10.64 -12.55
CA ASP A 54 -4.24 -12.07 -12.26
C ASP A 54 -4.23 -12.34 -10.74
N PHE A 55 -4.29 -11.28 -9.92
CA PHE A 55 -4.21 -11.33 -8.46
C PHE A 55 -2.87 -11.88 -7.94
N ARG A 56 -1.77 -11.72 -8.67
CA ARG A 56 -0.42 -12.04 -8.19
C ARG A 56 0.28 -10.80 -7.67
N ILE A 57 1.14 -11.00 -6.68
CA ILE A 57 2.00 -9.95 -6.13
C ILE A 57 3.17 -9.75 -7.11
N SER A 58 3.16 -8.62 -7.83
CA SER A 58 4.23 -8.25 -8.77
C SER A 58 5.32 -7.39 -8.13
N LEU A 59 5.02 -6.78 -6.97
CA LEU A 59 5.98 -6.08 -6.11
C LEU A 59 5.56 -6.22 -4.64
N SER A 60 6.53 -6.45 -3.76
CA SER A 60 6.38 -6.43 -2.30
C SER A 60 7.71 -5.99 -1.70
N GLN A 61 7.77 -4.78 -1.15
CA GLN A 61 9.02 -4.18 -0.65
C GLN A 61 8.81 -3.23 0.52
N GLU A 62 9.82 -3.16 1.38
CA GLU A 62 10.05 -2.03 2.29
C GLU A 62 10.57 -0.83 1.48
N ASP A 63 10.55 0.35 2.13
CA ASP A 63 11.07 1.61 1.61
C ASP A 63 10.40 2.12 0.33
N PHE A 64 10.50 3.43 0.11
CA PHE A 64 9.96 4.06 -1.08
C PHE A 64 11.02 4.18 -2.18
N GLU A 65 11.04 3.20 -3.09
CA GLU A 65 11.84 3.27 -4.31
C GLU A 65 10.98 3.67 -5.52
N LYS A 66 10.96 4.96 -5.80
CA LYS A 66 10.04 5.58 -6.77
C LYS A 66 10.03 4.91 -8.14
N ASP A 67 11.22 4.72 -8.73
CA ASP A 67 11.33 4.23 -10.12
C ASP A 67 10.91 2.75 -10.22
N LEU A 68 11.25 1.97 -9.20
CA LEU A 68 10.84 0.56 -9.09
C LEU A 68 9.32 0.44 -8.94
N LEU A 69 8.72 1.25 -8.07
CA LEU A 69 7.27 1.25 -7.86
C LEU A 69 6.50 1.69 -9.12
N ILE A 70 6.95 2.76 -9.79
CA ILE A 70 6.33 3.22 -11.04
C ILE A 70 6.41 2.12 -12.10
N LYS A 71 7.57 1.46 -12.26
CA LYS A 71 7.73 0.37 -13.21
C LYS A 71 6.77 -0.78 -12.90
N ALA A 72 6.70 -1.23 -11.64
CA ALA A 72 5.81 -2.31 -11.23
C ALA A 72 4.33 -2.00 -11.51
N ILE A 73 3.89 -0.77 -11.22
CA ILE A 73 2.52 -0.31 -11.54
C ILE A 73 2.27 -0.33 -13.05
N GLN A 74 3.21 0.15 -13.86
CA GLN A 74 3.06 0.15 -15.32
C GLN A 74 2.98 -1.26 -15.90
N ASP A 75 3.82 -2.17 -15.41
CA ASP A 75 3.83 -3.57 -15.85
C ASP A 75 2.50 -4.26 -15.50
N ALA A 76 2.03 -4.11 -14.25
CA ALA A 76 0.74 -4.63 -13.78
C ALA A 76 -0.47 -4.07 -14.56
N LEU A 77 -0.34 -2.89 -15.16
CA LEU A 77 -1.38 -2.28 -16.00
C LEU A 77 -1.35 -2.77 -17.46
N ARG A 78 -0.21 -3.27 -17.96
CA ARG A 78 0.00 -3.66 -19.36
C ARG A 78 -0.40 -5.10 -19.66
N GLU A 79 -0.33 -5.99 -18.69
CA GLU A 79 -0.74 -7.40 -18.84
C GLU A 79 -2.24 -7.46 -19.18
N ALA A 80 -2.54 -7.74 -20.46
CA ALA A 80 -3.86 -7.86 -21.05
C ALA A 80 -3.81 -8.84 -22.23
#